data_AF-A0A1E4TQK7-F1
#
_entry.id   AF-A0A1E4TQK7-F1
#
_cell.length_a   1.000
_cell.length_b   1.000
_cell.length_c   1.000
_cell.angle_alpha   90.00
_cell.angle_beta   90.00
_cell.angle_gamma   90.00
#
_symmetry.space_group_name_H-M   'P 1'
#
loop_
_entity.id
_entity.type
_entity.pdbx_description
1 polymer ?
#
loop_
_entity_poly.entity_id
_entity_poly.type
_entity_poly.pdbx_seq_one_letter_code
_entity_poly.pdbx_strand_id
1 'polypeptide(L)' 'RKRLSVSCKLCRKKKIKCDRERPICGSCKKNGIPSHLCIYDDSPWISSLVKEQNYHTEIEHLKAENIK' A
#
# COMPACT_ATOMS: atom_id res chain seq x y z
N ARG A 1 -9.84 -18.79 -4.62
CA ARG A 1 -9.47 -17.95 -3.45
C ARG A 1 -8.46 -16.89 -3.88
N LYS A 2 -8.79 -15.59 -3.81
CA LYS A 2 -7.81 -14.50 -4.01
C LYS A 2 -7.00 -14.32 -2.72
N ARG A 3 -5.84 -14.97 -2.60
CA ARG A 3 -4.94 -14.80 -1.46
C ARG A 3 -4.02 -13.60 -1.69
N LEU A 4 -3.95 -12.70 -0.72
CA LEU A 4 -3.01 -11.60 -0.74
C LEU A 4 -1.59 -12.13 -0.51
N SER A 5 -0.62 -11.61 -1.26
CA SER A 5 0.76 -11.96 -0.97
C SER A 5 1.23 -11.25 0.28
N VAL A 6 1.77 -12.03 1.20
CA VAL A 6 2.44 -11.51 2.38
C VAL A 6 3.83 -10.93 2.09
N SER A 7 4.40 -11.22 0.92
CA SER A 7 5.70 -10.68 0.47
C SER A 7 5.55 -9.27 -0.09
N CYS A 8 6.57 -8.42 0.11
CA CYS A 8 6.60 -7.10 -0.52
C CYS A 8 6.68 -7.23 -2.06
N LYS A 9 6.27 -6.17 -2.77
CA LYS A 9 6.26 -6.10 -4.23
C LYS A 9 7.62 -6.44 -4.84
N LEU A 10 8.70 -5.96 -4.23
CA LEU A 10 10.06 -6.20 -4.75
C LEU A 10 10.48 -7.66 -4.62
N CYS A 11 10.31 -8.28 -3.45
CA CYS A 11 10.62 -9.70 -3.27
C CYS A 11 9.74 -10.59 -4.16
N ARG A 12 8.48 -10.20 -4.36
CA ARG A 12 7.54 -10.89 -5.26
C ARG A 12 8.01 -10.81 -6.71
N LYS A 13 8.40 -9.62 -7.19
CA LYS A 13 8.94 -9.41 -8.54
C LYS A 13 10.26 -10.16 -8.75
N LYS A 14 11.14 -10.13 -7.75
CA LYS A 14 12.42 -10.86 -7.75
C LYS A 14 12.28 -12.37 -7.52
N LYS A 15 11.07 -12.86 -7.17
CA LYS A 15 10.79 -14.26 -6.83
C LYS A 15 11.72 -14.83 -5.74
N ILE A 16 12.03 -14.01 -4.73
CA ILE A 16 12.88 -14.37 -3.59
C ILE A 16 12.08 -14.43 -2.28
N LYS A 17 12.65 -15.07 -1.26
CA LYS A 17 12.09 -15.11 0.09
C LYS A 17 11.99 -13.69 0.67
N CYS A 18 10.82 -13.36 1.22
CA CYS A 18 10.59 -12.12 1.94
C CYS A 18 10.50 -12.42 3.43
N ASP A 19 11.37 -11.82 4.23
CA ASP A 19 11.38 -11.99 5.69
C ASP A 19 10.27 -11.19 6.39
N ARG A 20 9.59 -10.30 5.63
CA ARG A 20 8.39 -9.57 6.05
C ARG A 20 8.56 -8.62 7.24
N GLU A 21 9.79 -8.38 7.68
CA GLU A 21 10.11 -7.31 8.64
C GLU A 21 9.58 -5.94 8.15
N ARG A 22 9.21 -5.08 9.09
CA ARG A 22 8.71 -3.72 8.85
C ARG A 22 9.63 -2.71 9.54
N PRO A 23 9.83 -1.51 8.98
CA PRO A 23 9.20 -0.94 7.78
C PRO A 23 9.78 -1.45 6.44
N ILE A 24 10.94 -2.10 6.47
CA ILE A 24 11.62 -2.68 5.30
C ILE A 24 11.92 -4.15 5.62
N CYS A 25 11.68 -5.08 4.69
CA CYS A 25 12.06 -6.47 4.93
C CYS A 25 13.58 -6.65 4.94
N GLY A 26 14.07 -7.66 5.66
CA GLY A 26 15.50 -7.98 5.74
C GLY A 26 16.19 -8.10 4.38
N SER A 27 15.56 -8.77 3.40
CA SER A 27 16.08 -8.85 2.03
C SER A 27 16.22 -7.48 1.35
N CYS A 28 15.20 -6.61 1.43
CA CYS A 28 15.28 -5.25 0.90
C CYS A 28 16.34 -4.42 1.62
N LYS A 29 16.42 -4.53 2.96
CA LYS A 29 17.41 -3.83 3.79
C LYS A 29 18.84 -4.21 3.41
N LYS A 30 19.12 -5.51 3.22
CA LYS A 30 20.43 -6.02 2.79
C LYS A 30 20.84 -5.54 1.40
N ASN A 31 19.87 -5.30 0.53
CA ASN A 31 20.10 -4.81 -0.84
C ASN A 31 20.10 -3.27 -0.94
N GLY A 32 20.08 -2.53 0.19
CA GLY A 32 20.06 -1.07 0.20
C GLY A 32 18.78 -0.46 -0.38
N ILE A 33 17.67 -1.20 -0.38
CA ILE A 33 16.41 -0.72 -0.94
C ILE A 33 15.75 0.23 0.09
N PRO A 34 15.44 1.47 -0.30
CA PRO A 34 14.79 2.43 0.59
C PRO A 34 13.36 2.02 0.93
N SER A 35 12.85 2.51 2.06
CA SER A 35 11.55 2.09 2.63
C SER A 35 10.38 2.29 1.68
N HIS A 36 10.35 3.40 0.96
CA HIS A 36 9.29 3.73 0.01
C HIS A 36 9.23 2.77 -1.20
N LEU A 37 10.28 1.99 -1.49
CA LEU A 37 10.28 0.97 -2.54
C LEU A 37 9.94 -0.43 -2.01
N CYS A 38 10.04 -0.66 -0.70
CA CYS A 38 9.64 -1.91 -0.05
C CYS A 38 8.14 -1.88 0.30
N ILE A 39 7.31 -1.82 -0.74
CA ILE A 39 5.85 -1.68 -0.60
C ILE A 39 5.19 -3.05 -0.48
N TYR A 40 4.17 -3.16 0.36
CA TYR A 40 3.30 -4.33 0.46
C TYR A 40 1.96 -4.03 -0.22
N ASP A 41 1.36 -5.04 -0.86
CA ASP A 41 0.01 -4.87 -1.39
C ASP A 41 -0.99 -4.83 -0.24
N ASP A 42 -1.81 -3.78 -0.19
CA ASP A 42 -2.93 -3.70 0.73
C ASP A 42 -4.08 -4.61 0.27
N SER A 43 -4.93 -4.98 1.22
CA SER A 43 -6.13 -5.75 0.90
C SER A 43 -7.02 -4.98 -0.08
N PRO A 44 -7.59 -5.61 -1.12
CA PRO A 44 -8.58 -5.00 -2.01
C PRO A 44 -9.72 -4.34 -1.23
N TRP A 45 -10.11 -4.92 -0.09
CA TRP A 45 -11.11 -4.34 0.79
C TRP A 45 -10.63 -3.04 1.44
N ILE A 46 -9.38 -3.01 1.92
CA ILE A 46 -8.77 -1.78 2.45
C ILE A 46 -8.68 -0.72 1.36
N SER A 47 -8.30 -1.11 0.13
CA SER A 47 -8.27 -0.19 -1.01
C SER A 47 -9.65 0.38 -1.34
N SER A 48 -10.71 -0.41 -1.27
CA SER A 48 -12.08 0.09 -1.47
C SER A 48 -12.51 1.07 -0.37
N LEU A 49 -12.25 0.75 0.89
CA LEU A 49 -12.59 1.64 2.02
C LEU A 49 -11.86 2.99 1.93
N VAL A 50 -10.56 2.96 1.61
CA VAL A 50 -9.77 4.19 1.44
C VAL A 50 -10.32 5.02 0.28
N LYS A 51 -10.73 4.39 -0.82
CA LYS A 51 -11.37 5.10 -1.94
C LYS A 51 -12.68 5.75 -1.51
N GLU A 52 -13.55 5.02 -0.81
CA GLU A 52 -14.82 5.55 -0.29
C GLU A 52 -14.60 6.76 0.62
N GLN A 53 -13.63 6.69 1.53
CA GLN A 53 -13.25 7.83 2.38
C GLN A 53 -12.78 9.02 1.56
N ASN A 54 -11.91 8.81 0.57
CA ASN A 54 -11.40 9.88 -0.29
C ASN A 54 -12.53 10.54 -1.10
N TYR A 55 -13.49 9.76 -1.61
CA TYR A 55 -14.66 10.32 -2.29
C TYR A 55 -15.50 11.18 -1.34
N HIS A 56 -15.71 10.72 -0.10
CA HIS A 56 -16.46 11.49 0.89
C HIS A 56 -15.76 12.83 1.21
N THR A 57 -14.44 12.82 1.40
CA THR A 57 -13.68 14.05 1.67
C THR A 57 -13.73 15.02 0.50
N GLU A 58 -13.62 14.51 -0.73
CA GLU A 58 -13.70 15.33 -1.95
C GLU A 58 -15.08 15.98 -2.10
N ILE A 59 -16.15 15.20 -1.86
CA ILE A 59 -17.53 15.71 -1.93
C ILE A 59 -17.75 16.84 -0.91
N GLU A 60 -17.27 16.67 0.32
CA GLU A 60 -17.42 17.69 1.36
C GLU A 60 -16.64 18.96 1.03
N HIS A 61 -15.44 18.83 0.46
CA HIS A 61 -14.65 19.96 -0.03
C HIS A 61 -15.40 20.74 -1.13
N LEU A 62 -15.89 20.02 -2.14
CA LEU A 62 -16.64 20.63 -3.26
C LEU A 62 -17.91 21.34 -2.78
N LYS A 63 -18.65 20.76 -1.82
CA LYS A 63 -19.81 21.42 -1.21
C LYS A 63 -19.40 22.72 -0.51
N ALA A 64 -18.31 22.71 0.24
CA ALA A 64 -17.82 23.88 0.96
C ALA A 64 -17.37 25.01 0.01
N GLU A 65 -16.79 24.66 -1.14
CA GLU A 65 -16.41 25.63 -2.18
C GLU A 65 -17.62 26.28 -2.86
N ASN A 66 -18.69 25.52 -3.12
CA ASN A 66 -19.89 26.04 -3.80
C ASN A 66 -20.82 26.85 -2.88
N ILE A 67 -20.59 26.84 -1.57
CA ILE A 67 -21.34 27.64 -0.59
C ILE A 67 -20.70 29.03 -0.38
N LYS A 68 -19.47 29.23 -0.84
CA LYS A 68 -18.81 30.56 -0.89
C LYS A 68 -19.23 31.33 -2.14
#